data_AF-A0A7J6EP28-F1
#
_entry.id   AF-A0A7J6EP28-F1
#
_cell.length_a   1.000
_cell.length_b   1.000
_cell.length_c   1.000
_cell.angle_alpha   90.00
_cell.angle_beta   90.00
_cell.angle_gamma   90.00
#
_symmetry.space_group_name_H-M   'P 1'
#
loop_
_entity.id
_entity.type
_entity.pdbx_description
1 polymer ?
#
loop_
_entity_poly.entity_id
_entity_poly.type
_entity_poly.pdbx_seq_one_letter_code
_entity_poly.pdbx_strand_id
1 'polypeptide(L)'
;MRPSSVGDMTSSSSSSSSSSSSSPLAVVVAYKLTEASNWWNDVNESPLWQDRIFHLLTALYAAVATVALIQLVRIQLRVPEYGWTTQKVFHFLNFVVNGVRAFVFGFRRDVQKLQPEIAQHILLDMPSLVFFTTYALLVLFWAEIYYQARAVSTDGLRPSFLSINAVIYIALWLVSWWKPIRLVVILSKIFFAGVSLFAALGFLLYGGRLFLMLQRFPVESKGRRKKLQEVGYVTTICFSCFLIRCIMVCFNVFDKAADLDVLDHPILNLIYYVLVEILPSSLVLFILRKLPPKRGITQYHPIR
;
A
#
# COMPACT_ATOMS: atom_id res chain seq x y z
N MET A 1 21.51 39.09 -73.82
CA MET A 1 22.54 38.05 -73.58
C MET A 1 21.86 36.68 -73.51
N ARG A 2 22.52 35.63 -73.99
CA ARG A 2 22.17 34.20 -73.83
C ARG A 2 22.40 33.74 -72.36
N PRO A 3 22.13 32.47 -71.97
CA PRO A 3 21.31 31.42 -72.59
C PRO A 3 20.12 31.10 -71.61
N SER A 4 19.47 29.93 -71.45
CA SER A 4 19.58 28.58 -72.05
C SER A 4 18.24 27.83 -71.94
N SER A 5 18.10 26.72 -72.66
CA SER A 5 17.28 25.56 -72.28
C SER A 5 18.17 24.30 -72.29
N VAL A 6 17.81 23.27 -71.51
CA VAL A 6 17.91 21.82 -71.80
C VAL A 6 17.98 21.03 -70.48
N GLY A 7 17.16 19.97 -70.42
CA GLY A 7 17.37 18.81 -69.57
C GLY A 7 16.75 18.89 -68.18
N ASP A 8 15.74 18.06 -67.93
CA ASP A 8 15.88 17.13 -66.81
C ASP A 8 15.15 15.80 -67.06
N MET A 9 15.58 14.76 -66.35
CA MET A 9 15.42 13.37 -66.76
C MET A 9 14.05 12.76 -66.44
N THR A 10 13.49 12.03 -67.41
CA THR A 10 12.54 10.95 -67.12
C THR A 10 13.27 9.80 -66.44
N SER A 11 13.13 9.67 -65.12
CA SER A 11 13.52 8.45 -64.39
C SER A 11 12.32 7.90 -63.63
N SER A 12 11.94 6.67 -63.98
CA SER A 12 10.81 5.96 -63.43
C SER A 12 11.10 5.46 -62.01
N SER A 13 10.32 5.93 -61.03
CA SER A 13 10.24 5.34 -59.69
C SER A 13 8.99 4.47 -59.61
N SER A 14 9.19 3.17 -59.47
CA SER A 14 8.14 2.16 -59.39
C SER A 14 7.25 2.37 -58.16
N SER A 15 5.94 2.40 -58.39
CA SER A 15 4.92 2.33 -57.34
C SER A 15 4.85 0.91 -56.76
N SER A 16 5.85 0.56 -55.95
CA SER A 16 5.79 -0.62 -55.08
C SER A 16 4.80 -0.38 -53.95
N SER A 17 3.53 -0.65 -54.23
CA SER A 17 2.49 -0.77 -53.20
C SER A 17 2.78 -1.99 -52.33
N SER A 18 3.66 -1.81 -51.34
CA SER A 18 3.89 -2.74 -50.25
C SER A 18 2.64 -2.80 -49.37
N SER A 19 1.66 -3.60 -49.80
CA SER A 19 0.56 -4.04 -48.96
C SER A 19 1.16 -4.74 -47.74
N SER A 20 1.17 -4.03 -46.62
CA SER A 20 1.57 -4.55 -45.32
C SER A 20 0.55 -5.59 -44.89
N SER A 21 0.79 -6.84 -45.31
CA SER A 21 0.09 -8.02 -44.81
C SER A 21 0.41 -8.17 -43.32
N SER A 22 -0.38 -7.48 -42.50
CA SER A 22 -0.42 -7.66 -41.06
C SER A 22 -0.60 -9.15 -40.81
N SER A 23 0.36 -9.75 -40.10
CA SER A 23 0.37 -11.21 -39.93
C SER A 23 -0.95 -11.64 -39.27
N PRO A 24 -1.52 -12.81 -39.62
CA PRO A 24 -2.78 -13.25 -39.02
C PRO A 24 -2.73 -13.26 -37.47
N LEU A 25 -1.55 -13.52 -36.92
CA LEU A 25 -1.24 -13.37 -35.49
C LEU A 25 -1.38 -11.91 -34.99
N ALA A 26 -0.82 -10.93 -35.69
CA ALA A 26 -0.96 -9.51 -35.32
C ALA A 26 -2.42 -9.05 -35.40
N VAL A 27 -3.19 -9.50 -36.39
CA VAL A 27 -4.62 -9.20 -36.52
C VAL A 27 -5.42 -9.83 -35.37
N VAL A 28 -5.15 -11.10 -35.03
CA VAL A 28 -5.80 -11.79 -33.90
C VAL A 28 -5.44 -11.16 -32.55
N VAL A 29 -4.18 -10.73 -32.36
CA VAL A 29 -3.75 -10.00 -31.16
C VAL A 29 -4.43 -8.64 -31.08
N ALA A 30 -4.45 -7.86 -32.16
CA ALA A 30 -5.14 -6.57 -32.20
C ALA A 30 -6.65 -6.73 -31.92
N TYR A 31 -7.32 -7.71 -32.53
CA TYR A 31 -8.73 -8.00 -32.27
C TYR A 31 -8.97 -8.34 -30.79
N LYS A 32 -8.17 -9.24 -30.19
CA LYS A 32 -8.28 -9.59 -28.77
C LYS A 32 -8.00 -8.42 -27.83
N LEU A 33 -7.08 -7.52 -28.19
CA LEU A 33 -6.83 -6.30 -27.43
C LEU A 33 -8.01 -5.33 -27.52
N THR A 34 -8.63 -5.18 -28.69
CA THR A 34 -9.85 -4.36 -28.86
C THR A 34 -11.04 -4.97 -28.11
N GLU A 35 -11.24 -6.29 -28.18
CA GLU A 35 -12.29 -7.01 -27.45
C GLU A 35 -12.12 -6.85 -25.93
N ALA A 36 -10.89 -7.03 -25.42
CA ALA A 36 -10.57 -6.82 -24.01
C ALA A 36 -10.75 -5.35 -23.57
N SER A 37 -10.40 -4.38 -24.44
CA SER A 37 -10.59 -2.94 -24.18
C SER A 37 -12.07 -2.56 -24.13
N ASN A 38 -12.89 -3.07 -25.06
CA ASN A 38 -14.33 -2.82 -25.08
C ASN A 38 -14.99 -3.40 -23.80
N TRP A 39 -14.70 -4.66 -23.48
CA TRP A 39 -15.17 -5.29 -22.24
C TRP A 39 -14.76 -4.51 -20.99
N TRP A 40 -13.53 -3.98 -20.96
CA TRP A 40 -13.03 -3.18 -19.83
C TRP A 40 -13.82 -1.88 -19.65
N ASN A 41 -14.16 -1.21 -20.75
CA ASN A 41 -14.98 0.00 -20.73
C ASN A 41 -16.42 -0.31 -20.26
N ASP A 42 -17.05 -1.36 -20.83
CA ASP A 42 -18.40 -1.81 -20.43
C ASP A 42 -18.50 -2.11 -18.92
N VAL A 43 -17.45 -2.70 -18.33
CA VAL A 43 -17.41 -3.00 -16.88
C VAL A 43 -17.14 -1.77 -16.02
N ASN A 44 -16.30 -0.83 -16.47
CA ASN A 44 -16.05 0.43 -15.75
C ASN A 44 -17.28 1.35 -15.75
N GLU A 45 -17.99 1.46 -16.87
CA GLU A 45 -19.20 2.29 -17.01
C GLU A 45 -20.44 1.68 -16.34
N SER A 46 -20.45 0.36 -16.08
CA SER A 46 -21.60 -0.33 -15.49
C SER A 46 -21.74 -0.04 -13.98
N PRO A 47 -22.82 0.63 -13.52
CA PRO A 47 -23.01 0.95 -12.10
C PRO A 47 -23.21 -0.31 -11.23
N LEU A 48 -23.71 -1.41 -11.82
CA LEU A 48 -23.85 -2.69 -11.11
C LEU A 48 -22.49 -3.35 -10.83
N TRP A 49 -21.51 -3.19 -11.72
CA TRP A 49 -20.15 -3.69 -11.51
C TRP A 49 -19.39 -2.82 -10.50
N GLN A 50 -19.51 -1.49 -10.60
CA GLN A 50 -19.01 -0.57 -9.58
C GLN A 50 -19.49 -0.98 -8.17
N ASP A 51 -20.81 -1.20 -8.02
CA ASP A 51 -21.40 -1.59 -6.73
C ASP A 51 -20.87 -2.92 -6.22
N ARG A 52 -20.84 -3.95 -7.07
CA ARG A 52 -20.31 -5.28 -6.68
C ARG A 52 -18.85 -5.19 -6.25
N ILE A 53 -18.04 -4.37 -6.91
CA ILE A 53 -16.63 -4.19 -6.58
C ILE A 53 -16.45 -3.44 -5.25
N PHE A 54 -17.22 -2.39 -4.97
CA PHE A 54 -17.13 -1.70 -3.68
C PHE A 54 -17.70 -2.52 -2.51
N HIS A 55 -18.75 -3.31 -2.72
CA HIS A 55 -19.21 -4.29 -1.72
C HIS A 55 -18.19 -5.40 -1.48
N LEU A 56 -17.48 -5.87 -2.52
CA LEU A 56 -16.37 -6.82 -2.37
C LEU A 56 -15.22 -6.22 -1.56
N LEU A 57 -14.78 -5.00 -1.86
CA LEU A 57 -13.77 -4.29 -1.07
C LEU A 57 -14.23 -4.15 0.39
N THR A 58 -15.47 -3.73 0.62
CA THR A 58 -16.08 -3.64 1.96
C THR A 58 -15.98 -4.97 2.72
N ALA A 59 -16.37 -6.08 2.10
CA ALA A 59 -16.31 -7.40 2.70
C ALA A 59 -14.87 -7.85 3.02
N LEU A 60 -13.91 -7.59 2.12
CA LEU A 60 -12.50 -7.91 2.34
C LEU A 60 -11.90 -7.09 3.49
N TYR A 61 -12.11 -5.77 3.51
CA TYR A 61 -11.65 -4.91 4.59
C TYR A 61 -12.31 -5.26 5.93
N ALA A 62 -13.62 -5.54 5.95
CA ALA A 62 -14.33 -5.98 7.14
C ALA A 62 -13.80 -7.33 7.68
N ALA A 63 -13.44 -8.27 6.79
CA ALA A 63 -12.81 -9.52 7.18
C ALA A 63 -11.43 -9.29 7.82
N VAL A 64 -10.58 -8.44 7.23
CA VAL A 64 -9.26 -8.09 7.80
C VAL A 64 -9.41 -7.37 9.15
N ALA A 65 -10.33 -6.42 9.27
CA ALA A 65 -10.63 -5.73 10.52
C ALA A 65 -11.10 -6.72 11.61
N THR A 66 -12.00 -7.64 11.27
CA THR A 66 -12.50 -8.68 12.17
C THR A 66 -11.38 -9.59 12.65
N VAL A 67 -10.47 -10.03 11.77
CA VAL A 67 -9.29 -10.83 12.14
C VAL A 67 -8.38 -10.04 13.07
N ALA A 68 -8.11 -8.76 12.80
CA ALA A 68 -7.29 -7.90 13.65
C ALA A 68 -7.89 -7.73 15.05
N LEU A 69 -9.21 -7.52 15.14
CA LEU A 69 -9.93 -7.40 16.42
C LEU A 69 -9.90 -8.72 17.22
N ILE A 70 -10.18 -9.86 16.57
CA ILE A 70 -10.10 -11.17 17.22
C ILE A 70 -8.69 -11.44 17.76
N GLN A 71 -7.64 -11.08 16.99
CA GLN A 71 -6.26 -11.21 17.43
C GLN A 71 -5.95 -10.28 18.62
N LEU A 72 -6.38 -9.01 18.57
CA LEU A 72 -6.23 -8.05 19.69
C LEU A 72 -6.88 -8.58 20.98
N VAL A 73 -8.15 -9.00 20.92
CA VAL A 73 -8.88 -9.54 22.08
C VAL A 73 -8.19 -10.80 22.61
N ARG A 74 -7.77 -11.72 21.74
CA ARG A 74 -7.03 -12.93 22.15
C ARG A 74 -5.69 -12.62 22.82
N ILE A 75 -4.98 -11.56 22.40
CA ILE A 75 -3.74 -11.13 23.06
C ILE A 75 -4.06 -10.49 24.42
N GLN A 76 -5.07 -9.62 24.50
CA GLN A 76 -5.48 -8.95 25.74
C GLN A 76 -5.93 -9.95 26.82
N LEU A 77 -6.72 -10.97 26.46
CA LEU A 77 -7.18 -12.01 27.39
C LEU A 77 -6.08 -13.01 27.78
N ARG A 78 -5.06 -13.21 26.94
CA ARG A 78 -3.98 -14.18 27.21
C ARG A 78 -2.89 -13.65 28.13
N VAL A 79 -2.63 -12.34 28.06
CA VAL A 79 -1.65 -11.61 28.88
C VAL A 79 -2.21 -10.22 29.22
N PRO A 80 -3.10 -10.15 30.24
CA PRO A 80 -3.67 -8.89 30.71
C PRO A 80 -2.70 -8.08 31.58
N GLU A 81 -1.69 -8.72 32.19
CA GLU A 81 -0.72 -8.07 33.10
C GLU A 81 0.24 -7.16 32.33
N TYR A 82 0.54 -7.52 31.08
CA TYR A 82 1.24 -6.64 30.15
C TYR A 82 0.22 -5.66 29.57
N GLY A 83 0.43 -4.35 29.78
CA GLY A 83 -0.44 -3.30 29.25
C GLY A 83 -0.43 -3.17 27.72
N TRP A 84 -0.52 -1.94 27.20
CA TRP A 84 -0.51 -1.69 25.75
C TRP A 84 0.89 -1.87 25.15
N THR A 85 1.15 -3.06 24.60
CA THR A 85 2.40 -3.37 23.87
C THR A 85 2.33 -2.93 22.41
N THR A 86 3.49 -2.74 21.76
CA THR A 86 3.61 -2.45 20.32
C THR A 86 2.78 -3.42 19.46
N GLN A 87 2.73 -4.71 19.83
CA GLN A 87 1.89 -5.71 19.16
C GLN A 87 0.39 -5.42 19.31
N LYS A 88 -0.10 -5.10 20.53
CA LYS A 88 -1.51 -4.73 20.73
C LYS A 88 -1.88 -3.47 19.95
N VAL A 89 -1.02 -2.44 19.98
CA VAL A 89 -1.21 -1.21 19.20
C VAL A 89 -1.25 -1.50 17.70
N PHE A 90 -0.37 -2.35 17.16
CA PHE A 90 -0.39 -2.73 15.74
C PHE A 90 -1.70 -3.40 15.31
N HIS A 91 -2.26 -4.30 16.12
CA HIS A 91 -3.55 -4.95 15.81
C HIS A 91 -4.72 -3.98 15.95
N PHE A 92 -4.69 -3.08 16.95
CA PHE A 92 -5.69 -2.02 17.10
C PHE A 92 -5.69 -1.06 15.90
N LEU A 93 -4.52 -0.57 15.47
CA LEU A 93 -4.43 0.30 14.31
C LEU A 93 -4.87 -0.42 13.01
N ASN A 94 -4.56 -1.71 12.85
CA ASN A 94 -5.11 -2.51 11.75
C ASN A 94 -6.64 -2.63 11.80
N PHE A 95 -7.22 -2.86 12.98
CA PHE A 95 -8.67 -2.89 13.15
C PHE A 95 -9.30 -1.54 12.77
N VAL A 96 -8.74 -0.43 13.27
CA VAL A 96 -9.23 0.93 12.96
C VAL A 96 -9.12 1.22 11.46
N VAL A 97 -7.95 1.05 10.84
CA VAL A 97 -7.77 1.42 9.42
C VAL A 97 -8.62 0.56 8.48
N ASN A 98 -8.67 -0.75 8.70
CA ASN A 98 -9.47 -1.65 7.86
C ASN A 98 -10.97 -1.47 8.15
N GLY A 99 -11.36 -1.18 9.40
CA GLY A 99 -12.74 -0.88 9.76
C GLY A 99 -13.26 0.42 9.13
N VAL A 100 -12.46 1.50 9.17
CA VAL A 100 -12.81 2.76 8.50
C VAL A 100 -12.81 2.59 6.97
N ARG A 101 -11.85 1.87 6.38
CA ARG A 101 -11.90 1.53 4.93
C ARG A 101 -13.18 0.75 4.58
N ALA A 102 -13.56 -0.26 5.36
CA ALA A 102 -14.79 -1.01 5.14
C ALA A 102 -16.04 -0.10 5.20
N PHE A 103 -16.11 0.79 6.19
CA PHE A 103 -17.18 1.80 6.28
C PHE A 103 -17.19 2.72 5.05
N VAL A 104 -16.03 3.25 4.65
CA VAL A 104 -15.90 4.17 3.50
C VAL A 104 -16.30 3.51 2.18
N PHE A 105 -15.95 2.25 1.94
CA PHE A 105 -16.40 1.54 0.74
C PHE A 105 -17.88 1.14 0.82
N GLY A 106 -18.38 0.75 1.99
CA GLY A 106 -19.77 0.33 2.17
C GLY A 106 -20.76 1.47 1.99
N PHE A 107 -20.38 2.67 2.41
CA PHE A 107 -21.17 3.90 2.29
C PHE A 107 -20.61 4.86 1.24
N ARG A 108 -19.83 4.39 0.23
CA ARG A 108 -19.04 5.28 -0.65
C ARG A 108 -19.87 6.36 -1.36
N ARG A 109 -21.09 6.03 -1.78
CA ARG A 109 -22.02 7.00 -2.39
C ARG A 109 -22.51 8.08 -1.45
N ASP A 110 -22.67 7.76 -0.17
CA ASP A 110 -23.10 8.73 0.85
C ASP A 110 -21.90 9.56 1.30
N VAL A 111 -20.73 8.93 1.46
CA VAL A 111 -19.45 9.58 1.77
C VAL A 111 -19.08 10.65 0.72
N GLN A 112 -19.31 10.38 -0.57
CA GLN A 112 -19.10 11.38 -1.63
C GLN A 112 -20.16 12.49 -1.68
N LYS A 113 -21.30 12.31 -1.01
CA LYS A 113 -22.37 13.33 -0.91
C LYS A 113 -22.32 14.10 0.42
N LEU A 114 -21.39 13.77 1.32
CA LEU A 114 -21.20 14.48 2.58
C LEU A 114 -20.78 15.93 2.32
N GLN A 115 -21.66 16.86 2.66
CA GLN A 115 -21.25 18.22 2.98
C GLN A 115 -21.07 18.32 4.51
N PRO A 116 -19.98 18.92 5.02
CA PRO A 116 -18.97 19.71 4.29
C PRO A 116 -17.87 18.86 3.62
N GLU A 117 -17.27 19.38 2.55
CA GLU A 117 -16.16 18.78 1.79
C GLU A 117 -14.97 18.35 2.68
N ILE A 118 -14.71 19.10 3.77
CA ILE A 118 -13.67 18.78 4.75
C ILE A 118 -13.89 17.39 5.37
N ALA A 119 -15.15 17.00 5.64
CA ALA A 119 -15.46 15.69 6.20
C ALA A 119 -15.20 14.57 5.19
N GLN A 120 -15.50 14.80 3.91
CA GLN A 120 -15.18 13.88 2.83
C GLN A 120 -13.66 13.68 2.68
N HIS A 121 -12.88 14.77 2.64
CA HIS A 121 -11.41 14.70 2.56
C HIS A 121 -10.81 13.95 3.75
N ILE A 122 -11.15 14.34 4.98
CA ILE A 122 -10.67 13.66 6.19
C ILE A 122 -11.01 12.17 6.16
N LEU A 123 -12.21 11.79 5.73
CA LEU A 123 -12.66 10.40 5.76
C LEU A 123 -12.00 9.52 4.67
N LEU A 124 -11.59 10.10 3.54
CA LEU A 124 -10.82 9.41 2.49
C LEU A 124 -9.31 9.31 2.81
N ASP A 125 -8.74 10.38 3.40
CA ASP A 125 -7.31 10.54 3.65
C ASP A 125 -6.83 9.96 5.01
N MET A 126 -7.63 10.06 6.08
CA MET A 126 -7.25 9.53 7.40
C MET A 126 -6.90 8.03 7.38
N PRO A 127 -7.63 7.14 6.66
CA PRO A 127 -7.23 5.76 6.56
C PRO A 127 -5.84 5.59 5.93
N SER A 128 -5.47 6.44 4.96
CA SER A 128 -4.13 6.43 4.37
C SER A 128 -3.04 6.82 5.38
N LEU A 129 -3.30 7.78 6.28
CA LEU A 129 -2.38 8.14 7.37
C LEU A 129 -2.29 7.06 8.45
N VAL A 130 -3.42 6.51 8.91
CA VAL A 130 -3.43 5.46 9.94
C VAL A 130 -2.77 4.19 9.39
N PHE A 131 -2.93 3.90 8.09
CA PHE A 131 -2.16 2.87 7.39
C PHE A 131 -0.66 3.16 7.49
N PHE A 132 -0.19 4.34 7.09
CA PHE A 132 1.23 4.71 7.24
C PHE A 132 1.73 4.52 8.69
N THR A 133 1.02 5.03 9.70
CA THR A 133 1.40 4.88 11.13
C THR A 133 1.49 3.42 11.54
N THR A 134 0.56 2.58 11.07
CA THR A 134 0.55 1.13 11.32
C THR A 134 1.83 0.47 10.83
N TYR A 135 2.27 0.78 9.62
CA TYR A 135 3.50 0.19 9.05
C TYR A 135 4.78 0.87 9.53
N ALA A 136 4.74 2.16 9.85
CA ALA A 136 5.85 2.83 10.54
C ALA A 136 6.07 2.23 11.94
N LEU A 137 5.02 1.76 12.63
CA LEU A 137 5.12 1.04 13.90
C LEU A 137 5.77 -0.34 13.71
N LEU A 138 5.53 -0.99 12.58
CA LEU A 138 6.19 -2.24 12.19
C LEU A 138 7.68 -2.00 11.85
N VAL A 139 8.02 -0.91 11.15
CA VAL A 139 9.42 -0.48 10.92
C VAL A 139 10.12 -0.17 12.24
N LEU A 140 9.47 0.53 13.17
CA LEU A 140 9.97 0.74 14.53
C LEU A 140 10.25 -0.59 15.23
N PHE A 141 9.33 -1.55 15.17
CA PHE A 141 9.52 -2.87 15.76
C PHE A 141 10.71 -3.64 15.14
N TRP A 142 10.89 -3.55 13.81
CA TRP A 142 12.09 -4.09 13.16
C TRP A 142 13.38 -3.40 13.61
N ALA A 143 13.34 -2.06 13.77
CA ALA A 143 14.47 -1.28 14.26
C ALA A 143 14.82 -1.63 15.73
N GLU A 144 13.82 -1.78 16.61
CA GLU A 144 14.01 -2.21 18.00
C GLU A 144 14.73 -3.56 18.06
N ILE A 145 14.26 -4.57 17.31
CA ILE A 145 14.91 -5.90 17.25
C ILE A 145 16.35 -5.79 16.73
N TYR A 146 16.58 -5.00 15.68
CA TYR A 146 17.91 -4.83 15.09
C TYR A 146 18.90 -4.17 16.07
N TYR A 147 18.49 -3.11 16.77
CA TYR A 147 19.32 -2.41 17.75
C TYR A 147 19.58 -3.28 18.99
N GLN A 148 18.55 -3.97 19.51
CA GLN A 148 18.70 -4.93 20.62
C GLN A 148 19.66 -6.07 20.28
N ALA A 149 19.55 -6.66 19.09
CA ALA A 149 20.45 -7.71 18.64
C ALA A 149 21.90 -7.23 18.44
N ARG A 150 22.11 -5.91 18.30
CA ARG A 150 23.41 -5.23 18.25
C ARG A 150 23.91 -4.71 19.60
N ALA A 151 23.14 -4.91 20.68
CA ALA A 151 23.37 -4.34 22.01
C ALA A 151 23.53 -2.80 22.02
N VAL A 152 22.83 -2.11 21.11
CA VAL A 152 22.77 -0.64 21.05
C VAL A 152 21.47 -0.16 21.70
N SER A 153 21.49 0.99 22.37
CA SER A 153 20.32 1.58 23.02
C SER A 153 19.17 1.85 22.04
N THR A 154 17.94 1.63 22.50
CA THR A 154 16.70 1.83 21.71
C THR A 154 15.95 3.11 22.08
N ASP A 155 16.46 3.87 23.03
CA ASP A 155 15.69 4.91 23.77
C ASP A 155 15.19 6.04 22.86
N GLY A 156 15.97 6.39 21.84
CA GLY A 156 15.59 7.39 20.83
C GLY A 156 14.58 6.91 19.79
N LEU A 157 14.36 5.60 19.61
CA LEU A 157 13.54 5.07 18.51
C LEU A 157 12.04 5.39 18.67
N ARG A 158 11.49 5.21 19.88
CA ARG A 158 10.06 5.49 20.15
C ARG A 158 9.72 6.99 20.08
N PRO A 159 10.48 7.90 20.73
CA PRO A 159 10.28 9.33 20.55
C PRO A 159 10.40 9.75 19.08
N SER A 160 11.38 9.22 18.33
CA SER A 160 11.54 9.54 16.90
C SER A 160 10.32 9.11 16.08
N PHE A 161 9.80 7.90 16.30
CA PHE A 161 8.56 7.43 15.65
C PHE A 161 7.37 8.34 15.96
N LEU A 162 7.19 8.74 17.22
CA LEU A 162 6.10 9.63 17.64
C LEU A 162 6.24 11.01 17.00
N SER A 163 7.44 11.61 17.02
CA SER A 163 7.72 12.91 16.39
C SER A 163 7.51 12.89 14.88
N ILE A 164 7.96 11.84 14.17
CA ILE A 164 7.75 11.70 12.72
C ILE A 164 6.26 11.61 12.39
N ASN A 165 5.49 10.82 13.14
CA ASN A 165 4.04 10.75 12.93
C ASN A 165 3.36 12.07 13.28
N ALA A 166 3.71 12.72 14.40
CA ALA A 166 3.15 14.02 14.76
C ALA A 166 3.38 15.08 13.67
N VAL A 167 4.59 15.18 13.13
CA VAL A 167 4.91 16.08 12.01
C VAL A 167 4.07 15.76 10.78
N ILE A 168 3.90 14.49 10.42
CA ILE A 168 3.10 14.07 9.25
C ILE A 168 1.62 14.43 9.42
N TYR A 169 1.04 14.20 10.60
CA TYR A 169 -0.37 14.50 10.87
C TYR A 169 -0.62 16.01 10.95
N ILE A 170 0.29 16.77 11.58
CA ILE A 170 0.23 18.24 11.61
C ILE A 170 0.36 18.81 10.20
N ALA A 171 1.29 18.30 9.38
CA ALA A 171 1.47 18.74 8.00
C ALA A 171 0.19 18.52 7.15
N LEU A 172 -0.42 17.33 7.21
CA LEU A 172 -1.70 17.10 6.51
C LEU A 172 -2.81 18.02 7.04
N TRP A 173 -2.91 18.19 8.37
CA TRP A 173 -3.95 19.03 8.96
C TRP A 173 -3.83 20.50 8.54
N LEU A 174 -2.60 21.03 8.47
CA LEU A 174 -2.33 22.38 7.94
C LEU A 174 -2.69 22.51 6.46
N VAL A 175 -2.39 21.51 5.64
CA VAL A 175 -2.77 21.48 4.21
C VAL A 175 -4.30 21.40 4.06
N SER A 176 -4.97 20.60 4.89
CA SER A 176 -6.44 20.43 4.88
C SER A 176 -7.21 21.64 5.44
N TRP A 177 -6.55 22.57 6.14
CA TRP A 177 -7.17 23.81 6.63
C TRP A 177 -7.39 24.83 5.50
N TRP A 178 -6.65 24.72 4.41
CA TRP A 178 -6.79 25.60 3.25
C TRP A 178 -7.98 25.17 2.39
N LYS A 179 -8.64 26.13 1.72
CA LYS A 179 -9.70 25.79 0.76
C LYS A 179 -9.14 24.84 -0.32
N PRO A 180 -9.91 23.83 -0.77
CA PRO A 180 -9.46 22.83 -1.74
C PRO A 180 -9.29 23.42 -3.16
N ILE A 181 -8.24 24.22 -3.32
CA ILE A 181 -7.75 24.72 -4.61
C ILE A 181 -6.95 23.58 -5.27
N ARG A 182 -6.95 23.51 -6.60
CA ARG A 182 -6.24 22.48 -7.38
C ARG A 182 -4.77 22.24 -6.94
N LEU A 183 -4.07 23.30 -6.52
CA LEU A 183 -2.71 23.22 -5.98
C LEU A 183 -2.62 22.49 -4.63
N VAL A 184 -3.60 22.68 -3.74
CA VAL A 184 -3.65 22.02 -2.41
C VAL A 184 -3.86 20.52 -2.59
N VAL A 185 -4.75 20.11 -3.49
CA VAL A 185 -4.98 18.69 -3.84
C VAL A 185 -3.72 18.04 -4.43
N ILE A 186 -3.04 18.72 -5.35
CA ILE A 186 -1.76 18.26 -5.92
C ILE A 186 -0.70 18.10 -4.82
N LEU A 187 -0.58 19.09 -3.91
CA LEU A 187 0.36 19.06 -2.80
C LEU A 187 0.07 17.89 -1.85
N SER A 188 -1.20 17.62 -1.53
CA SER A 188 -1.62 16.45 -0.74
C SER A 188 -1.23 15.13 -1.41
N LYS A 189 -1.47 14.98 -2.72
CA LYS A 189 -1.08 13.77 -3.47
C LYS A 189 0.46 13.59 -3.44
N ILE A 190 1.24 14.64 -3.71
CA ILE A 190 2.71 14.59 -3.62
C ILE A 190 3.19 14.26 -2.19
N PHE A 191 2.56 14.82 -1.17
CA PHE A 191 2.86 14.52 0.24
C PHE A 191 2.62 13.04 0.57
N PHE A 192 1.48 12.47 0.18
CA PHE A 192 1.19 11.04 0.37
C PHE A 192 2.15 10.12 -0.40
N ALA A 193 2.60 10.52 -1.60
CA ALA A 193 3.64 9.81 -2.33
C ALA A 193 4.98 9.83 -1.55
N GLY A 194 5.41 11.00 -1.06
CA GLY A 194 6.62 11.14 -0.24
C GLY A 194 6.59 10.35 1.07
N VAL A 195 5.47 10.37 1.77
CA VAL A 195 5.22 9.55 2.98
C VAL A 195 5.28 8.05 2.67
N SER A 196 4.73 7.63 1.51
CA SER A 196 4.80 6.24 1.05
C SER A 196 6.23 5.81 0.69
N LEU A 197 7.00 6.69 0.02
CA LEU A 197 8.40 6.45 -0.28
C LEU A 197 9.24 6.32 1.00
N PHE A 198 9.01 7.17 1.99
CA PHE A 198 9.69 7.09 3.29
C PHE A 198 9.39 5.77 4.02
N ALA A 199 8.14 5.28 3.97
CA ALA A 199 7.79 3.98 4.50
C ALA A 199 8.52 2.84 3.76
N ALA A 200 8.56 2.88 2.42
CA ALA A 200 9.31 1.90 1.62
C ALA A 200 10.81 1.88 2.00
N LEU A 201 11.45 3.05 2.07
CA LEU A 201 12.84 3.17 2.53
C LEU A 201 13.02 2.65 3.97
N GLY A 202 12.05 2.88 4.86
CA GLY A 202 12.03 2.32 6.21
C GLY A 202 12.07 0.79 6.23
N PHE A 203 11.25 0.12 5.40
CA PHE A 203 11.30 -1.34 5.24
C PHE A 203 12.63 -1.82 4.64
N LEU A 204 13.09 -1.18 3.56
CA LEU A 204 14.32 -1.55 2.89
C LEU A 204 15.54 -1.45 3.83
N LEU A 205 15.61 -0.37 4.62
CA LEU A 205 16.71 -0.14 5.55
C LEU A 205 16.62 -1.03 6.80
N TYR A 206 15.52 -0.97 7.57
CA TYR A 206 15.46 -1.68 8.86
C TYR A 206 15.11 -3.16 8.70
N GLY A 207 14.12 -3.48 7.86
CA GLY A 207 13.76 -4.87 7.54
C GLY A 207 14.90 -5.58 6.79
N GLY A 208 15.50 -4.91 5.80
CA GLY A 208 16.64 -5.45 5.04
C GLY A 208 17.88 -5.67 5.92
N ARG A 209 18.27 -4.70 6.75
CA ARG A 209 19.38 -4.88 7.71
C ARG A 209 19.12 -6.01 8.71
N LEU A 210 17.89 -6.14 9.22
CA LEU A 210 17.56 -7.23 10.13
C LEU A 210 17.59 -8.59 9.42
N PHE A 211 17.06 -8.69 8.19
CA PHE A 211 17.10 -9.92 7.40
C PHE A 211 18.55 -10.38 7.14
N LEU A 212 19.43 -9.48 6.71
CA LEU A 212 20.86 -9.75 6.53
C LEU A 212 21.55 -10.11 7.85
N MET A 213 21.19 -9.47 8.97
CA MET A 213 21.73 -9.80 10.28
C MET A 213 21.31 -11.20 10.74
N LEU A 214 20.05 -11.58 10.53
CA LEU A 214 19.52 -12.90 10.87
C LEU A 214 20.09 -14.01 9.96
N GLN A 215 20.52 -13.70 8.74
CA GLN A 215 21.25 -14.62 7.86
C GLN A 215 22.69 -14.92 8.32
N ARG A 216 23.39 -13.95 8.93
CA ARG A 216 24.82 -14.08 9.29
C ARG A 216 25.10 -15.10 10.39
N PHE A 217 24.13 -15.37 11.25
CA PHE A 217 24.27 -16.41 12.26
C PHE A 217 23.88 -17.77 11.66
N PRO A 218 24.63 -18.86 11.90
CA PRO A 218 24.33 -20.17 11.34
C PRO A 218 22.90 -20.59 11.73
N VAL A 219 22.07 -20.84 10.72
CA VAL A 219 20.66 -21.14 10.90
C VAL A 219 20.46 -22.65 11.05
N GLU A 220 20.99 -23.18 12.15
CA GLU A 220 21.05 -24.62 12.46
C GLU A 220 19.66 -25.22 12.72
N SER A 221 18.73 -24.45 13.29
CA SER A 221 17.38 -24.93 13.58
C SER A 221 16.36 -24.58 12.49
N LYS A 222 15.55 -25.58 12.10
CA LYS A 222 14.45 -25.45 11.12
C LYS A 222 13.47 -24.32 11.48
N GLY A 223 13.20 -24.12 12.78
CA GLY A 223 12.33 -23.05 13.29
C GLY A 223 12.87 -21.64 13.03
N ARG A 224 14.19 -21.44 13.16
CA ARG A 224 14.86 -20.15 12.92
C ARG A 224 14.85 -19.78 11.43
N ARG A 225 15.03 -20.75 10.52
CA ARG A 225 14.90 -20.55 9.06
C ARG A 225 13.51 -20.04 8.67
N LYS A 226 12.46 -20.68 9.20
CA LYS A 226 11.07 -20.25 8.98
C LYS A 226 10.81 -18.82 9.49
N LYS A 227 11.37 -18.46 10.65
CA LYS A 227 11.25 -17.11 11.19
C LYS A 227 11.98 -16.06 10.35
N LEU A 228 13.20 -16.35 9.86
CA LEU A 228 13.94 -15.50 8.92
C LEU A 228 13.15 -15.27 7.62
N GLN A 229 12.54 -16.32 7.06
CA GLN A 229 11.67 -16.21 5.88
C GLN A 229 10.42 -15.35 6.17
N GLU A 230 9.77 -15.52 7.32
CA GLU A 230 8.67 -14.64 7.76
C GLU A 230 9.10 -13.15 7.80
N VAL A 231 10.31 -12.82 8.27
CA VAL A 231 10.86 -11.44 8.23
C VAL A 231 11.06 -10.95 6.78
N GLY A 232 11.69 -11.79 5.95
CA GLY A 232 12.01 -11.46 4.56
C GLY A 232 10.75 -11.19 3.73
N TYR A 233 9.75 -12.08 3.80
CA TYR A 233 8.48 -11.90 3.09
C TYR A 233 7.75 -10.62 3.51
N VAL A 234 7.64 -10.32 4.81
CA VAL A 234 7.03 -9.06 5.28
C VAL A 234 7.79 -7.86 4.72
N THR A 235 9.11 -7.87 4.81
CA THR A 235 9.95 -6.74 4.37
C THR A 235 9.79 -6.48 2.88
N THR A 236 9.99 -7.50 2.04
CA THR A 236 9.92 -7.36 0.58
C THR A 236 8.51 -6.98 0.12
N ILE A 237 7.47 -7.60 0.69
CA ILE A 237 6.08 -7.31 0.29
C ILE A 237 5.68 -5.90 0.73
N CYS A 238 5.94 -5.49 1.97
CA CYS A 238 5.63 -4.13 2.42
C CYS A 238 6.42 -3.09 1.62
N PHE A 239 7.70 -3.32 1.35
CA PHE A 239 8.51 -2.46 0.46
C PHE A 239 7.85 -2.30 -0.92
N SER A 240 7.52 -3.40 -1.59
CA SER A 240 6.87 -3.38 -2.90
C SER A 240 5.50 -2.69 -2.86
N CYS A 241 4.66 -2.96 -1.87
CA CYS A 241 3.35 -2.31 -1.73
C CYS A 241 3.49 -0.79 -1.54
N PHE A 242 4.39 -0.32 -0.68
CA PHE A 242 4.62 1.12 -0.48
C PHE A 242 5.31 1.80 -1.68
N LEU A 243 6.15 1.08 -2.42
CA LEU A 243 6.72 1.59 -3.67
C LEU A 243 5.66 1.73 -4.77
N ILE A 244 4.80 0.71 -4.94
CA ILE A 244 3.64 0.77 -5.84
C ILE A 244 2.71 1.92 -5.42
N ARG A 245 2.46 2.11 -4.11
CA ARG A 245 1.69 3.23 -3.57
C ARG A 245 2.28 4.58 -3.99
N CYS A 246 3.59 4.77 -3.80
CA CYS A 246 4.28 5.99 -4.19
C CYS A 246 4.12 6.25 -5.70
N ILE A 247 4.37 5.24 -6.54
CA ILE A 247 4.30 5.35 -8.00
C ILE A 247 2.87 5.66 -8.46
N MET A 248 1.87 4.95 -7.93
CA MET A 248 0.46 5.15 -8.29
C MET A 248 -0.05 6.54 -7.89
N VAL A 249 0.31 7.01 -6.69
CA VAL A 249 -0.08 8.36 -6.24
C VAL A 249 0.63 9.44 -7.06
N CYS A 250 1.88 9.22 -7.49
CA CYS A 250 2.53 10.10 -8.47
C CYS A 250 1.79 10.12 -9.81
N PHE A 251 1.36 8.99 -10.36
CA PHE A 251 0.55 8.98 -11.59
C PHE A 251 -0.78 9.72 -11.42
N ASN A 252 -1.44 9.60 -10.28
CA ASN A 252 -2.67 10.34 -9.94
C ASN A 252 -2.46 11.89 -9.84
N VAL A 253 -1.23 12.40 -9.83
CA VAL A 253 -0.95 13.85 -10.00
C VAL A 253 -1.05 14.27 -11.46
N PHE A 254 -0.63 13.40 -12.39
CA PHE A 254 -0.47 13.73 -13.81
C PHE A 254 -1.63 13.25 -14.69
N ASP A 255 -2.29 12.16 -14.31
CA ASP A 255 -3.38 11.55 -15.06
C ASP A 255 -4.64 11.41 -14.19
N LYS A 256 -5.77 11.91 -14.70
CA LYS A 256 -7.08 11.76 -14.06
C LYS A 256 -7.64 10.35 -14.16
N ALA A 257 -7.24 9.58 -15.17
CA ALA A 257 -7.63 8.18 -15.31
C ALA A 257 -6.98 7.27 -14.24
N ALA A 258 -5.98 7.80 -13.54
CA ALA A 258 -5.34 7.16 -12.38
C ALA A 258 -5.98 7.56 -11.04
N ASP A 259 -7.10 8.29 -11.02
CA ASP A 259 -7.66 8.81 -9.77
C ASP A 259 -8.48 7.78 -8.98
N LEU A 260 -7.96 7.43 -7.81
CA LEU A 260 -8.50 6.41 -6.91
C LEU A 260 -9.68 6.92 -6.07
N ASP A 261 -9.86 8.24 -5.96
CA ASP A 261 -10.94 8.86 -5.19
C ASP A 261 -12.28 8.88 -5.97
N VAL A 262 -12.23 8.64 -7.28
CA VAL A 262 -13.37 8.59 -8.20
C VAL A 262 -14.03 7.20 -8.23
N LEU A 263 -15.34 7.13 -8.49
CA LEU A 263 -16.08 5.85 -8.62
C LEU A 263 -15.78 5.12 -9.94
N ASP A 264 -15.49 5.89 -10.99
CA ASP A 264 -15.52 5.52 -12.41
C ASP A 264 -14.41 4.53 -12.84
N HIS A 265 -13.49 4.21 -11.93
CA HIS A 265 -12.42 3.23 -12.15
C HIS A 265 -12.47 2.10 -11.10
N PRO A 266 -13.59 1.34 -11.03
CA PRO A 266 -13.78 0.33 -9.99
C PRO A 266 -12.73 -0.78 -10.06
N ILE A 267 -12.35 -1.25 -11.25
CA ILE A 267 -11.36 -2.33 -11.41
C ILE A 267 -9.97 -1.85 -10.95
N LEU A 268 -9.58 -0.63 -11.30
CA LEU A 268 -8.31 -0.01 -10.87
C LEU A 268 -8.28 0.13 -9.34
N ASN A 269 -9.36 0.62 -8.75
CA ASN A 269 -9.55 0.69 -7.31
C ASN A 269 -9.41 -0.69 -6.65
N LEU A 270 -10.08 -1.72 -7.18
CA LEU A 270 -9.99 -3.09 -6.67
C LEU A 270 -8.55 -3.60 -6.68
N ILE A 271 -7.85 -3.49 -7.81
CA ILE A 271 -6.46 -3.95 -7.97
C ILE A 271 -5.55 -3.19 -6.99
N TYR A 272 -5.66 -1.87 -6.92
CA TYR A 272 -4.86 -1.03 -6.04
C TYR A 272 -5.08 -1.39 -4.57
N TYR A 273 -6.32 -1.34 -4.06
CA TYR A 273 -6.58 -1.57 -2.64
C TYR A 273 -6.29 -3.02 -2.21
N VAL A 274 -6.53 -4.00 -3.08
CA VAL A 274 -6.14 -5.40 -2.82
C VAL A 274 -4.63 -5.55 -2.71
N LEU A 275 -3.85 -5.05 -3.69
CA LEU A 275 -2.40 -5.24 -3.72
C LEU A 275 -1.64 -4.37 -2.71
N VAL A 276 -2.08 -3.12 -2.51
CA VAL A 276 -1.33 -2.10 -1.76
C VAL A 276 -1.74 -2.01 -0.29
N GLU A 277 -2.98 -2.35 0.07
CA GLU A 277 -3.47 -2.27 1.45
C GLU A 277 -3.87 -3.62 2.05
N ILE A 278 -4.77 -4.38 1.40
CA ILE A 278 -5.34 -5.62 1.96
C ILE A 278 -4.27 -6.74 2.03
N LEU A 279 -3.47 -6.92 0.97
CA LEU A 279 -2.42 -7.93 0.90
C LEU A 279 -1.36 -7.76 2.00
N PRO A 280 -0.72 -6.59 2.20
CA PRO A 280 0.23 -6.43 3.29
C PRO A 280 -0.44 -6.50 4.68
N SER A 281 -1.69 -6.05 4.86
CA SER A 281 -2.36 -6.13 6.18
C SER A 281 -2.66 -7.58 6.55
N SER A 282 -3.25 -8.35 5.63
CA SER A 282 -3.53 -9.77 5.84
C SER A 282 -2.26 -10.60 6.07
N LEU A 283 -1.18 -10.34 5.31
CA LEU A 283 0.12 -11.00 5.48
C LEU A 283 0.72 -10.74 6.87
N VAL A 284 0.77 -9.48 7.31
CA VAL A 284 1.41 -9.14 8.58
C VAL A 284 0.57 -9.67 9.76
N LEU A 285 -0.76 -9.55 9.72
CA LEU A 285 -1.64 -10.16 10.72
C LEU A 285 -1.51 -11.70 10.75
N PHE A 286 -1.30 -12.36 9.60
CA PHE A 286 -1.03 -13.80 9.53
C PHE A 286 0.32 -14.19 10.16
N ILE A 287 1.34 -13.34 10.07
CA ILE A 287 2.69 -13.60 10.62
C ILE A 287 2.76 -13.25 12.12
N LEU A 288 2.09 -12.18 12.54
CA LEU A 288 2.00 -11.73 13.94
C LEU A 288 0.96 -12.49 14.77
N ARG A 289 0.13 -13.37 14.17
CA ARG A 289 -0.81 -14.27 14.89
C ARG A 289 -0.16 -15.19 15.93
N LYS A 290 1.17 -15.37 15.87
CA LYS A 290 1.92 -16.15 16.87
C LYS A 290 1.94 -15.38 18.19
N LEU A 291 1.04 -15.79 19.08
CA LEU A 291 0.91 -15.24 20.43
C LEU A 291 2.24 -15.33 21.19
N PRO A 292 2.58 -14.32 22.03
CA PRO A 292 3.71 -14.42 22.94
C PRO A 292 3.61 -15.72 23.76
N PRO A 293 4.73 -16.44 23.99
CA PRO A 293 4.71 -17.56 24.93
C PRO A 293 4.19 -17.05 26.27
N LYS A 294 3.23 -17.75 26.89
CA LYS A 294 2.99 -17.51 28.31
C LYS A 294 4.33 -17.86 28.98
N ARG A 295 4.93 -16.91 29.71
CA ARG A 295 5.96 -17.30 30.66
C ARG A 295 5.28 -18.29 31.61
N GLY A 296 5.70 -19.55 31.55
CA GLY A 296 5.42 -20.45 32.66
C GLY A 296 5.93 -19.77 33.91
N ILE A 297 5.18 -19.87 35.01
CA ILE A 297 5.66 -19.40 36.30
C ILE A 297 6.96 -20.16 36.53
N THR A 298 8.10 -19.47 36.40
CA THR A 298 9.39 -20.07 36.71
C THR A 298 9.36 -20.29 38.21
N GLN A 299 9.03 -21.52 38.60
CA GLN A 299 9.11 -21.98 39.96
C GLN A 299 10.55 -21.72 40.38
N TYR A 300 10.75 -20.72 41.26
CA TYR A 300 12.02 -20.51 41.91
C TYR A 300 12.30 -21.79 42.69
N HIS A 301 13.16 -22.66 42.14
CA HIS A 301 13.79 -23.68 42.95
C HIS A 301 14.79 -22.96 43.84
N PRO A 302 14.58 -22.89 45.17
CA PRO A 302 15.62 -22.43 46.06
C PRO A 302 16.80 -23.38 45.92
N ILE A 303 17.99 -22.83 45.69
CA ILE A 303 19.23 -23.57 45.76
C ILE A 303 19.37 -24.07 47.20
N ARG A 304 19.65 -25.36 47.37
CA ARG A 304 19.84 -26.03 48.66
C ARG A 304 21.26 -26.58 48.75
#